data_AF-A0A2R6NXC7-F1
#
_entry.id   AF-A0A2R6NXC7-F1
#
_cell.length_a   1.000
_cell.length_b   1.000
_cell.length_c   1.000
_cell.angle_alpha   90.00
_cell.angle_beta   90.00
_cell.angle_gamma   90.00
#
_symmetry.space_group_name_H-M   'P 1'
#
loop_
_entity.id
_entity.type
_entity.pdbx_description
1 polymer ?
#
loop_
_entity_poly.entity_id
_entity_poly.type
_entity_poly.pdbx_seq_one_letter_code
_entity_poly.pdbx_strand_id
1 'polypeptide(L)'
;MKFNRACTYAVTTTFILASVPAAYAWGAAGHQIVATIAQIYLHPTTLSNVCEILYPGSSTSRQSPPCNLATIASWADQIKRQPKYRYTAPLHYIGALGDHPSEACAFPGPRGWAGKKDANVLGAVRNVTNILVEYTNGLYDAEAAADALKFLVHYLGDMHMPLHLTGRDRGGNGDRVTFDGRVTNLHSLWDSLLIAQRLRTIPTNYTRLFPPGTTSIDVESHLRGAIYDPYVRRVMFEGMGVGSVSGRYEKDYLNWLSCPAVETQSVWNTLQTVFGLHQLGDESRWDDDMLCPFAWAKQLHPLNCDLVWPPELDEPPYKNTGEVARSSVEETAVTSRPNPHPDLLELDTPEYAGRIRDEWVVERLMAMAGVRLAGLLNGLFMNPEAFKEGLINGLRKKAM
;
A
#
# COMPACT_ATOMS: atom_id res chain seq x y z
N MET A 1 -70.84 30.18 26.34
CA MET A 1 -69.43 30.38 25.95
C MET A 1 -68.87 29.03 25.50
N LYS A 2 -68.62 28.85 24.21
CA LYS A 2 -68.13 27.59 23.61
C LYS A 2 -66.61 27.63 23.52
N PHE A 3 -65.97 26.53 23.92
CA PHE A 3 -64.53 26.30 23.95
C PHE A 3 -63.92 26.34 22.53
N ASN A 4 -62.84 27.12 22.36
CA ASN A 4 -61.95 27.03 21.20
C ASN A 4 -61.03 25.80 21.35
N ARG A 5 -61.06 24.90 20.37
CA ARG A 5 -60.03 23.87 20.17
C ARG A 5 -59.05 24.37 19.12
N ALA A 6 -57.80 24.61 19.52
CA ALA A 6 -56.69 24.73 18.58
C ALA A 6 -56.00 23.36 18.50
N CYS A 7 -56.03 22.73 17.32
CA CYS A 7 -55.21 21.57 17.01
C CYS A 7 -53.81 22.03 16.66
N THR A 8 -52.83 21.72 17.51
CA THR A 8 -51.41 21.89 17.21
C THR A 8 -50.87 20.56 16.68
N TYR A 9 -50.56 20.50 15.38
CA TYR A 9 -49.84 19.36 14.80
C TYR A 9 -48.34 19.52 15.12
N ALA A 10 -47.82 18.67 16.00
CA ALA A 10 -46.38 18.57 16.23
C ALA A 10 -45.77 17.71 15.11
N VAL A 11 -45.09 18.36 14.16
CA VAL A 11 -44.27 17.67 13.16
C VAL A 11 -42.94 17.32 13.83
N THR A 12 -42.79 16.08 14.29
CA THR A 12 -41.50 15.52 14.73
C THR A 12 -40.68 15.18 13.49
N THR A 13 -39.70 16.01 13.15
CA THR A 13 -38.72 15.74 12.09
C THR A 13 -37.64 14.80 12.65
N THR A 14 -37.75 13.50 12.36
CA THR A 14 -36.72 12.51 12.71
C THR A 14 -35.51 12.71 11.80
N PHE A 15 -34.43 13.28 12.34
CA PHE A 15 -33.14 13.33 11.66
C PHE A 15 -32.53 11.91 11.63
N ILE A 16 -32.63 11.24 10.48
CA ILE A 16 -31.86 10.02 10.22
C ILE A 16 -30.42 10.47 9.95
N LEU A 17 -29.54 10.29 10.95
CA LEU A 17 -28.10 10.44 10.77
C LEU A 17 -27.62 9.30 9.85
N ALA A 18 -27.53 9.57 8.55
CA ALA A 18 -26.84 8.68 7.62
C ALA A 18 -25.35 8.75 7.93
N SER A 19 -24.83 7.77 8.66
CA SER A 19 -23.39 7.55 8.83
C SER A 19 -22.80 7.19 7.48
N VAL A 20 -22.23 8.17 6.78
CA VAL A 20 -21.45 7.94 5.56
C VAL A 20 -20.20 7.14 5.96
N PRO A 21 -19.93 5.97 5.36
CA PRO A 21 -18.68 5.27 5.59
C PRO A 21 -17.54 6.17 5.11
N ALA A 22 -16.67 6.60 6.03
CA ALA A 22 -15.48 7.33 5.67
C ALA A 22 -14.62 6.44 4.76
N ALA A 23 -14.49 6.83 3.49
CA ALA A 23 -13.60 6.20 2.53
C ALA A 23 -12.18 6.71 2.80
N TYR A 24 -11.24 5.79 2.99
CA TYR A 24 -9.81 6.07 3.14
C TYR A 24 -9.05 5.36 2.02
N ALA A 25 -7.98 5.99 1.51
CA ALA A 25 -7.19 5.66 0.31
C ALA A 25 -5.69 5.59 0.65
N TRP A 26 -4.83 4.66 0.13
CA TRP A 26 -4.57 3.31 0.62
C TRP A 26 -5.12 3.38 1.97
N GLY A 27 -6.41 3.08 2.02
CA GLY A 27 -7.11 3.50 3.19
C GLY A 27 -6.49 2.92 4.42
N ALA A 28 -7.03 3.34 5.54
CA ALA A 28 -6.97 2.50 6.71
C ALA A 28 -7.12 1.01 6.32
N ALA A 29 -8.06 0.68 5.42
CA ALA A 29 -8.22 -0.66 4.82
C ALA A 29 -6.99 -1.19 4.04
N GLY A 30 -6.42 -0.43 3.11
CA GLY A 30 -5.27 -0.90 2.33
C GLY A 30 -4.06 -1.19 3.21
N HIS A 31 -3.64 -0.24 4.06
CA HIS A 31 -2.53 -0.45 4.99
C HIS A 31 -2.82 -1.58 5.96
N GLN A 32 -4.07 -1.71 6.42
CA GLN A 32 -4.51 -2.83 7.25
C GLN A 32 -4.35 -4.16 6.53
N ILE A 33 -4.73 -4.26 5.25
CA ILE A 33 -4.56 -5.47 4.44
C ILE A 33 -3.07 -5.83 4.33
N VAL A 34 -2.20 -4.87 3.99
CA VAL A 34 -0.74 -5.09 3.92
C VAL A 34 -0.20 -5.60 5.24
N ALA A 35 -0.56 -4.94 6.35
CA ALA A 35 -0.13 -5.31 7.68
C ALA A 35 -0.66 -6.68 8.11
N THR A 36 -1.90 -7.03 7.76
CA THR A 36 -2.47 -8.36 8.02
C THR A 36 -1.75 -9.44 7.21
N ILE A 37 -1.49 -9.21 5.92
CA ILE A 37 -0.70 -10.15 5.10
C ILE A 37 0.70 -10.33 5.70
N ALA A 38 1.36 -9.23 6.08
CA ALA A 38 2.66 -9.32 6.72
C ALA A 38 2.62 -10.16 8.00
N GLN A 39 1.62 -9.92 8.87
CA GLN A 39 1.47 -10.64 10.12
C GLN A 39 1.29 -12.15 9.91
N ILE A 40 0.52 -12.57 8.90
CA ILE A 40 0.33 -13.99 8.54
C ILE A 40 1.68 -14.67 8.27
N TYR A 41 2.64 -13.96 7.68
CA TYR A 41 3.97 -14.46 7.36
C TYR A 41 5.03 -14.24 8.44
N LEU A 42 4.69 -13.64 9.58
CA LEU A 42 5.64 -13.49 10.68
C LEU A 42 5.90 -14.83 11.37
N HIS A 43 7.17 -15.09 11.69
CA HIS A 43 7.52 -16.20 12.57
C HIS A 43 6.92 -15.95 13.97
N PRO A 44 6.46 -16.98 14.69
CA PRO A 44 5.83 -16.80 16.01
C PRO A 44 6.69 -16.00 17.01
N THR A 45 8.02 -16.19 17.00
CA THR A 45 8.94 -15.41 17.85
C THR A 45 9.06 -13.96 17.40
N THR A 46 9.14 -13.70 16.09
CA THR A 46 9.10 -12.34 15.52
C THR A 46 7.83 -11.63 15.92
N LEU A 47 6.68 -12.27 15.78
CA LEU A 47 5.38 -11.71 16.16
C LEU A 47 5.33 -11.38 17.65
N SER A 48 5.85 -12.26 18.51
CA SER A 48 5.96 -12.00 19.95
C SER A 48 6.81 -10.76 20.24
N ASN A 49 7.99 -10.64 19.62
CA ASN A 49 8.90 -9.51 19.81
C ASN A 49 8.29 -8.20 19.31
N VAL A 50 7.69 -8.21 18.12
CA VAL A 50 6.99 -7.08 17.51
C VAL A 50 5.84 -6.60 18.42
N CYS A 51 5.09 -7.53 19.01
CA CYS A 51 3.99 -7.16 19.90
C CYS A 51 4.45 -6.66 21.27
N GLU A 52 5.56 -7.16 21.80
CA GLU A 52 6.16 -6.60 23.03
C GLU A 52 6.64 -5.15 22.80
N ILE A 53 7.21 -4.85 21.63
CA ILE A 53 7.58 -3.46 21.27
C ILE A 53 6.35 -2.55 21.23
N LEU A 54 5.24 -3.01 20.64
CA LEU A 54 4.03 -2.19 20.48
C LEU A 54 3.19 -2.07 21.75
N TYR A 55 3.17 -3.12 22.57
CA TYR A 55 2.30 -3.25 23.74
C TYR A 55 3.06 -3.91 24.91
N PRO A 56 4.04 -3.20 25.49
CA PRO A 56 4.92 -3.77 26.52
C PRO A 56 4.12 -4.24 27.73
N GLY A 57 4.42 -5.45 28.22
CA GLY A 57 3.73 -6.05 29.37
C GLY A 57 2.29 -6.53 29.10
N SER A 58 1.83 -6.55 27.85
CA SER A 58 0.57 -7.18 27.48
C SER A 58 0.68 -8.70 27.65
N SER A 59 -0.14 -9.29 28.54
CA SER A 59 -0.20 -10.74 28.74
C SER A 59 -0.92 -11.41 27.57
N THR A 60 -0.24 -12.32 26.89
CA THR A 60 -0.73 -12.93 25.64
C THR A 60 -1.32 -14.30 25.93
N SER A 61 -2.61 -14.49 25.61
CA SER A 61 -3.21 -15.83 25.55
C SER A 61 -2.63 -16.62 24.37
N ARG A 62 -2.32 -17.91 24.56
CA ARG A 62 -1.76 -18.79 23.50
C ARG A 62 -2.69 -19.01 22.28
N GLN A 63 -3.92 -18.50 22.33
CA GLN A 63 -4.97 -18.79 21.35
C GLN A 63 -5.23 -17.63 20.36
N SER A 64 -4.53 -16.51 20.48
CA SER A 64 -4.61 -15.39 19.53
C SER A 64 -3.27 -14.68 19.43
N PRO A 65 -2.93 -14.05 18.30
CA PRO A 65 -1.71 -13.29 18.19
C PRO A 65 -1.68 -12.21 19.28
N PRO A 66 -0.51 -11.97 19.88
CA PRO A 66 -0.37 -11.09 21.05
C PRO A 66 -0.78 -9.63 20.77
N CYS A 67 -0.78 -9.25 19.49
CA CYS A 67 -1.31 -8.01 18.98
C CYS A 67 -1.71 -8.16 17.51
N ASN A 68 -2.20 -7.07 16.91
CA ASN A 68 -2.53 -7.02 15.49
C ASN A 68 -1.92 -5.78 14.81
N LEU A 69 -1.06 -5.98 13.81
CA LEU A 69 -0.38 -4.91 13.08
C LEU A 69 -1.34 -4.02 12.29
N ALA A 70 -2.49 -4.55 11.87
CA ALA A 70 -3.46 -3.78 11.12
C ALA A 70 -3.98 -2.56 11.91
N THR A 71 -4.05 -2.64 13.24
CA THR A 71 -4.55 -1.53 14.08
C THR A 71 -3.63 -0.32 14.06
N ILE A 72 -2.33 -0.52 13.83
CA ILE A 72 -1.35 0.57 13.79
C ILE A 72 -1.00 1.02 12.37
N ALA A 73 -1.44 0.27 11.36
CA ALA A 73 -0.96 0.45 9.99
C ALA A 73 -1.34 1.81 9.36
N SER A 74 -2.36 2.50 9.87
CA SER A 74 -2.77 3.83 9.40
C SER A 74 -2.36 4.97 10.33
N TRP A 75 -1.61 4.67 11.39
CA TRP A 75 -1.23 5.67 12.40
C TRP A 75 -0.41 6.82 11.81
N ALA A 76 0.53 6.55 10.91
CA ALA A 76 1.38 7.57 10.30
C ALA A 76 0.58 8.64 9.53
N ASP A 77 -0.49 8.24 8.84
CA ASP A 77 -1.41 9.16 8.17
C ASP A 77 -2.21 10.04 9.14
N GLN A 78 -2.61 9.47 10.29
CA GLN A 78 -3.38 10.20 11.30
C GLN A 78 -2.53 11.28 11.98
N ILE A 79 -1.23 11.01 12.16
CA ILE A 79 -0.32 11.87 12.91
C ILE A 79 0.44 12.88 12.02
N LYS A 80 0.62 12.64 10.71
CA LYS A 80 1.42 13.53 9.82
C LYS A 80 0.93 14.99 9.72
N ARG A 81 -0.28 15.29 10.18
CA ARG A 81 -0.82 16.67 10.24
C ARG A 81 -0.62 17.34 11.60
N GLN A 82 -0.24 16.59 12.63
CA GLN A 82 0.02 17.12 13.97
C GLN A 82 1.33 17.90 13.99
N PRO A 83 1.44 19.01 14.75
CA PRO A 83 2.66 19.83 14.78
C PRO A 83 3.94 19.04 15.06
N LYS A 84 3.91 18.08 16.00
CA LYS A 84 5.05 17.21 16.35
C LYS A 84 5.54 16.38 15.17
N TYR A 85 4.64 15.93 14.31
CA TYR A 85 4.93 14.97 13.24
C TYR A 85 4.80 15.56 11.83
N ARG A 86 4.59 16.87 11.70
CA ARG A 86 4.41 17.51 10.38
C ARG A 86 5.58 17.29 9.42
N TYR A 87 6.78 17.05 9.97
CA TYR A 87 7.97 16.73 9.19
C TYR A 87 7.90 15.37 8.48
N THR A 88 6.99 14.47 8.88
CA THR A 88 6.83 13.15 8.27
C THR A 88 6.00 13.15 7.00
N ALA A 89 5.24 14.22 6.72
CA ALA A 89 4.38 14.30 5.54
C ALA A 89 5.08 13.98 4.19
N PRO A 90 6.28 14.51 3.87
CA PRO A 90 6.98 14.14 2.64
C PRO A 90 7.57 12.72 2.65
N LEU A 91 7.58 12.02 3.78
CA LEU A 91 8.14 10.67 3.92
C LEU A 91 7.20 9.57 3.42
N HIS A 92 5.99 9.90 2.97
CA HIS A 92 5.00 8.95 2.45
C HIS A 92 5.14 8.68 0.95
N TYR A 93 5.98 9.43 0.25
CA TYR A 93 6.12 9.35 -1.21
C TYR A 93 7.51 9.77 -1.65
N ILE A 94 7.78 9.64 -2.94
CA ILE A 94 8.90 10.29 -3.64
C ILE A 94 8.36 11.28 -4.68
N GLY A 95 9.22 12.17 -5.18
CA GLY A 95 8.92 13.00 -6.33
C GLY A 95 10.10 13.06 -7.28
N ALA A 96 10.17 12.13 -8.23
CA ALA A 96 11.20 12.16 -9.27
C ALA A 96 11.06 13.41 -10.15
N LEU A 97 12.17 14.12 -10.37
CA LEU A 97 12.17 15.34 -11.16
C LEU A 97 12.31 15.02 -12.65
N GLY A 98 11.30 15.37 -13.44
CA GLY A 98 11.27 15.09 -14.89
C GLY A 98 10.55 13.80 -15.25
N ASP A 99 9.94 13.17 -14.26
CA ASP A 99 8.94 12.15 -14.42
C ASP A 99 7.61 12.81 -14.86
N HIS A 100 6.96 12.27 -15.90
CA HIS A 100 5.66 12.76 -16.37
C HIS A 100 4.65 11.68 -16.80
N PRO A 101 4.22 10.74 -15.91
CA PRO A 101 3.10 9.81 -16.19
C PRO A 101 3.26 9.22 -17.57
N SER A 102 2.25 8.83 -18.34
CA SER A 102 2.57 7.78 -19.34
C SER A 102 3.56 8.16 -20.44
N GLU A 103 3.84 9.43 -20.72
CA GLU A 103 4.87 9.83 -21.68
C GLU A 103 6.31 9.54 -21.22
N ALA A 104 6.62 9.67 -19.92
CA ALA A 104 8.00 9.55 -19.45
C ALA A 104 8.08 9.08 -17.99
N CYS A 105 8.61 7.86 -17.78
CA CYS A 105 8.87 7.29 -16.47
C CYS A 105 10.33 7.45 -16.05
N ALA A 106 10.65 8.53 -15.35
CA ALA A 106 11.99 8.81 -14.84
C ALA A 106 12.07 8.48 -13.34
N PHE A 107 13.03 7.63 -12.92
CA PHE A 107 13.19 7.24 -11.51
C PHE A 107 14.67 7.07 -11.13
N PRO A 108 15.29 8.01 -10.39
CA PRO A 108 14.81 9.39 -10.13
C PRO A 108 14.90 10.32 -11.34
N GLY A 109 15.47 9.84 -12.45
CA GLY A 109 15.85 10.68 -13.58
C GLY A 109 17.12 11.50 -13.32
N PRO A 110 17.63 12.23 -14.34
CA PRO A 110 18.88 12.98 -14.24
C PRO A 110 18.80 14.17 -13.26
N ARG A 111 17.59 14.61 -12.90
CA ARG A 111 17.38 15.73 -11.98
C ARG A 111 17.21 15.30 -10.52
N GLY A 112 17.18 13.99 -10.24
CA GLY A 112 17.07 13.49 -8.87
C GLY A 112 15.66 13.64 -8.28
N TRP A 113 15.60 13.75 -6.96
CA TRP A 113 14.35 13.87 -6.21
C TRP A 113 14.01 15.33 -5.90
N ALA A 114 12.71 15.64 -5.89
CA ALA A 114 12.18 16.88 -5.35
C ALA A 114 12.28 16.91 -3.82
N GLY A 115 12.35 18.10 -3.24
CA GLY A 115 12.36 18.30 -1.79
C GLY A 115 13.75 18.25 -1.17
N LYS A 116 13.81 17.98 0.14
CA LYS A 116 15.07 17.88 0.88
C LYS A 116 15.72 16.52 0.61
N LYS A 117 17.06 16.48 0.64
CA LYS A 117 17.82 15.24 0.53
C LYS A 117 17.31 14.21 1.55
N ASP A 118 17.09 12.98 1.09
CA ASP A 118 16.61 11.82 1.87
C ASP A 118 15.25 12.00 2.57
N ALA A 119 14.52 13.10 2.32
CA ALA A 119 13.19 13.36 2.86
C ALA A 119 12.09 12.79 1.93
N ASN A 120 12.12 11.48 1.72
CA ASN A 120 11.16 10.72 0.93
C ASN A 120 10.97 9.31 1.51
N VAL A 121 10.04 8.53 0.96
CA VAL A 121 9.71 7.19 1.50
C VAL A 121 10.89 6.21 1.51
N LEU A 122 11.81 6.30 0.54
CA LEU A 122 12.98 5.41 0.48
C LEU A 122 13.95 5.67 1.62
N GLY A 123 14.27 6.95 1.84
CA GLY A 123 15.07 7.38 2.98
C GLY A 123 14.38 7.11 4.32
N ALA A 124 13.06 7.26 4.37
CA ALA A 124 12.27 6.99 5.57
C ALA A 124 12.30 5.52 5.97
N VAL A 125 12.08 4.60 5.02
CA VAL A 125 12.18 3.15 5.22
C VAL A 125 13.57 2.77 5.74
N ARG A 126 14.65 3.29 5.13
CA ARG A 126 16.02 3.04 5.61
C ARG A 126 16.23 3.55 7.02
N ASN A 127 15.79 4.78 7.31
CA ASN A 127 15.98 5.41 8.60
C ASN A 127 15.24 4.65 9.73
N VAL A 128 13.94 4.36 9.58
CA VAL A 128 13.19 3.66 10.62
C VAL A 128 13.65 2.21 10.79
N THR A 129 14.15 1.58 9.72
CA THR A 129 14.77 0.25 9.84
C THR A 129 16.06 0.31 10.64
N ASN A 130 16.92 1.32 10.40
CA ASN A 130 18.13 1.51 11.20
C ASN A 130 17.82 1.73 12.69
N ILE A 131 16.77 2.50 13.02
CA ILE A 131 16.32 2.68 14.40
C ILE A 131 15.95 1.33 15.04
N LEU A 132 15.26 0.44 14.30
CA LEU A 132 14.91 -0.89 14.79
C LEU A 132 16.13 -1.80 14.97
N VAL A 133 17.13 -1.72 14.08
CA VAL A 133 18.42 -2.42 14.23
C VAL A 133 19.19 -1.90 15.44
N GLU A 134 19.24 -0.59 15.63
CA GLU A 134 19.92 0.03 16.77
C GLU A 134 19.19 -0.28 18.09
N TYR A 135 17.86 -0.42 18.06
CA TYR A 135 17.07 -0.93 19.18
C TYR A 135 17.46 -2.37 19.57
N THR A 136 17.65 -3.28 18.61
CA THR A 136 18.08 -4.66 18.94
C THR A 136 19.49 -4.70 19.53
N ASN A 137 20.31 -3.67 19.28
CA ASN A 137 21.62 -3.46 19.89
C ASN A 137 21.58 -2.68 21.22
N GLY A 138 20.39 -2.33 21.72
CA GLY A 138 20.21 -1.60 22.98
C GLY A 138 20.53 -0.11 22.92
N LEU A 139 20.57 0.49 21.72
CA LEU A 139 20.91 1.90 21.50
C LEU A 139 19.69 2.83 21.47
N TYR A 140 18.49 2.28 21.25
CA TYR A 140 17.21 3.00 21.34
C TYR A 140 16.31 2.40 22.42
N ASP A 141 15.38 3.21 22.90
CA ASP A 141 14.32 2.76 23.81
C ASP A 141 13.12 2.15 23.06
N ALA A 142 12.21 1.56 23.83
CA ALA A 142 11.02 0.92 23.29
C ALA A 142 10.03 1.91 22.64
N GLU A 143 9.99 3.18 23.06
CA GLU A 143 9.10 4.18 22.46
C GLU A 143 9.56 4.55 21.05
N ALA A 144 10.85 4.81 20.87
CA ALA A 144 11.44 5.05 19.56
C ALA A 144 11.28 3.85 18.64
N ALA A 145 11.49 2.63 19.15
CA ALA A 145 11.27 1.41 18.40
C ALA A 145 9.79 1.22 18.02
N ALA A 146 8.85 1.52 18.92
CA ALA A 146 7.42 1.41 18.64
C ALA A 146 6.99 2.39 17.55
N ASP A 147 7.44 3.65 17.59
CA ASP A 147 7.13 4.62 16.54
C ASP A 147 7.81 4.24 15.20
N ALA A 148 9.08 3.81 15.23
CA ALA A 148 9.79 3.33 14.04
C ALA A 148 9.08 2.13 13.40
N LEU A 149 8.60 1.18 14.20
CA LEU A 149 7.84 0.02 13.73
C LEU A 149 6.51 0.43 13.08
N LYS A 150 5.75 1.35 13.68
CA LYS A 150 4.50 1.85 13.09
C LYS A 150 4.76 2.54 11.75
N PHE A 151 5.81 3.35 11.68
CA PHE A 151 6.23 4.00 10.43
C PHE A 151 6.68 2.97 9.38
N LEU A 152 7.48 1.97 9.75
CA LEU A 152 7.93 0.94 8.82
C LEU A 152 6.74 0.19 8.20
N VAL A 153 5.78 -0.23 9.03
CA VAL A 153 4.56 -0.92 8.58
C VAL A 153 3.79 -0.06 7.56
N HIS A 154 3.70 1.24 7.81
CA HIS A 154 3.00 2.17 6.93
C HIS A 154 3.76 2.44 5.62
N TYR A 155 5.04 2.81 5.71
CA TYR A 155 5.87 3.19 4.56
C TYR A 155 6.12 2.05 3.58
N LEU A 156 6.17 0.80 4.05
CA LEU A 156 6.20 -0.36 3.14
C LEU A 156 4.90 -0.46 2.34
N GLY A 157 3.75 -0.12 2.91
CA GLY A 157 2.49 -0.01 2.15
C GLY A 157 2.55 1.11 1.11
N ASP A 158 2.94 2.32 1.55
CA ASP A 158 3.05 3.50 0.69
C ASP A 158 3.95 3.26 -0.53
N MET A 159 5.13 2.66 -0.32
CA MET A 159 6.09 2.41 -1.38
C MET A 159 5.57 1.44 -2.47
N HIS A 160 4.53 0.66 -2.18
CA HIS A 160 3.91 -0.24 -3.15
C HIS A 160 2.66 0.36 -3.81
N MET A 161 2.27 1.58 -3.44
CA MET A 161 1.29 2.39 -4.13
C MET A 161 1.98 3.10 -5.31
N PRO A 162 1.63 2.83 -6.58
CA PRO A 162 2.39 3.35 -7.71
C PRO A 162 2.44 4.88 -7.80
N LEU A 163 1.33 5.56 -7.48
CA LEU A 163 1.27 7.03 -7.45
C LEU A 163 2.03 7.67 -6.27
N HIS A 164 2.46 6.91 -5.26
CA HIS A 164 3.42 7.39 -4.26
C HIS A 164 4.86 7.39 -4.82
N LEU A 165 5.06 6.76 -5.98
CA LEU A 165 6.35 6.67 -6.67
C LEU A 165 6.51 7.70 -7.81
N THR A 166 5.68 8.75 -7.85
CA THR A 166 5.76 9.77 -8.90
C THR A 166 5.51 11.18 -8.35
N GLY A 167 6.21 12.16 -8.92
CA GLY A 167 6.02 13.57 -8.61
C GLY A 167 4.94 14.27 -9.44
N ARG A 168 4.48 13.63 -10.53
CA ARG A 168 3.51 14.22 -11.46
C ARG A 168 2.21 14.56 -10.71
N ASP A 169 1.75 15.80 -10.84
CA ASP A 169 0.49 16.28 -10.28
C ASP A 169 0.24 15.89 -8.81
N ARG A 170 1.33 15.91 -8.01
CA ARG A 170 1.35 15.49 -6.60
C ARG A 170 0.89 14.02 -6.43
N GLY A 171 1.43 13.13 -7.27
CA GLY A 171 1.07 11.72 -7.28
C GLY A 171 -0.37 11.49 -7.73
N GLY A 172 -0.88 12.22 -8.72
CA GLY A 172 -2.25 12.03 -9.21
C GLY A 172 -3.34 12.73 -8.39
N ASN A 173 -2.96 13.51 -7.37
CA ASN A 173 -3.93 14.28 -6.56
C ASN A 173 -4.49 15.47 -7.35
N GLY A 174 -3.75 15.98 -8.33
CA GLY A 174 -4.18 17.04 -9.25
C GLY A 174 -5.11 16.57 -10.36
N ASP A 175 -5.08 15.28 -10.71
CA ASP A 175 -5.82 14.73 -11.85
C ASP A 175 -7.24 14.33 -11.44
N ARG A 176 -8.20 15.18 -11.76
CA ARG A 176 -9.62 14.89 -11.53
C ARG A 176 -10.12 13.89 -12.57
N VAL A 177 -10.86 12.89 -12.09
CA VAL A 177 -11.43 11.79 -12.91
C VAL A 177 -12.81 11.44 -12.38
N THR A 178 -13.57 10.63 -13.11
CA THR A 178 -14.72 9.92 -12.55
C THR A 178 -14.45 8.44 -12.39
N PHE A 179 -15.09 7.86 -11.38
CA PHE A 179 -15.10 6.43 -11.14
C PHE A 179 -16.48 6.02 -10.63
N ASP A 180 -17.13 5.06 -11.28
CA ASP A 180 -18.51 4.62 -10.98
C ASP A 180 -19.47 5.84 -11.02
N GLY A 181 -19.26 6.73 -12.00
CA GLY A 181 -20.05 7.94 -12.21
C GLY A 181 -19.88 9.02 -11.12
N ARG A 182 -18.87 8.93 -10.26
CA ARG A 182 -18.59 9.90 -9.19
C ARG A 182 -17.25 10.60 -9.42
N VAL A 183 -17.23 11.91 -9.19
CA VAL A 183 -16.00 12.71 -9.23
C VAL A 183 -15.04 12.31 -8.11
N THR A 184 -13.78 12.08 -8.47
CA THR A 184 -12.65 11.82 -7.57
C THR A 184 -11.35 12.38 -8.19
N ASN A 185 -10.18 12.00 -7.67
CA ASN A 185 -8.89 12.17 -8.33
C ASN A 185 -8.18 10.82 -8.50
N LEU A 186 -7.21 10.77 -9.41
CA LEU A 186 -6.47 9.54 -9.77
C LEU A 186 -5.78 8.91 -8.55
N HIS A 187 -5.20 9.73 -7.67
CA HIS A 187 -4.62 9.25 -6.41
C HIS A 187 -5.66 8.50 -5.59
N SER A 188 -6.74 9.18 -5.19
CA SER A 188 -7.81 8.62 -4.36
C SER A 188 -8.47 7.39 -4.99
N LEU A 189 -8.54 7.30 -6.33
CA LEU A 189 -9.00 6.11 -7.03
C LEU A 189 -8.15 4.88 -6.69
N TRP A 190 -6.84 4.96 -6.91
CA TRP A 190 -5.95 3.83 -6.65
C TRP A 190 -5.82 3.49 -5.18
N ASP A 191 -5.76 4.55 -4.40
CA ASP A 191 -5.49 4.54 -2.99
C ASP A 191 -6.75 3.95 -2.27
N SER A 192 -8.00 4.30 -2.68
CA SER A 192 -9.25 3.83 -2.02
C SER A 192 -10.11 2.95 -2.90
N LEU A 193 -10.51 3.50 -4.05
CA LEU A 193 -11.78 3.17 -4.66
C LEU A 193 -11.71 1.84 -5.40
N LEU A 194 -10.56 1.52 -6.00
CA LEU A 194 -10.28 0.20 -6.54
C LEU A 194 -10.42 -0.86 -5.43
N ILE A 195 -9.79 -0.64 -4.27
CA ILE A 195 -9.88 -1.56 -3.11
C ILE A 195 -11.35 -1.68 -2.65
N ALA A 196 -12.04 -0.56 -2.44
CA ALA A 196 -13.42 -0.54 -1.98
C ALA A 196 -14.39 -1.25 -2.95
N GLN A 197 -14.21 -1.08 -4.27
CA GLN A 197 -14.98 -1.79 -5.28
C GLN A 197 -14.74 -3.30 -5.20
N ARG A 198 -13.49 -3.72 -4.97
CA ARG A 198 -13.14 -5.14 -4.78
C ARG A 198 -13.77 -5.73 -3.52
N LEU A 199 -13.75 -5.00 -2.40
CA LEU A 199 -14.39 -5.45 -1.15
C LEU A 199 -15.89 -5.72 -1.33
N ARG A 200 -16.59 -4.89 -2.12
CA ARG A 200 -18.02 -5.06 -2.42
C ARG A 200 -18.33 -6.22 -3.36
N THR A 201 -17.35 -6.62 -4.18
CA THR A 201 -17.49 -7.64 -5.22
C THR A 201 -16.78 -8.95 -4.86
N ILE A 202 -16.38 -9.14 -3.60
CA ILE A 202 -15.75 -10.38 -3.14
C ILE A 202 -16.73 -11.55 -3.28
N PRO A 203 -16.29 -12.67 -3.89
CA PRO A 203 -17.11 -13.88 -3.96
C PRO A 203 -17.43 -14.45 -2.56
N THR A 204 -18.63 -15.00 -2.40
CA THR A 204 -19.17 -15.41 -1.10
C THR A 204 -18.40 -16.54 -0.43
N ASN A 205 -17.63 -17.33 -1.18
CA ASN A 205 -16.76 -18.39 -0.64
C ASN A 205 -15.69 -17.87 0.32
N TYR A 206 -15.30 -16.60 0.25
CA TYR A 206 -14.32 -15.99 1.17
C TYR A 206 -14.95 -15.29 2.39
N THR A 207 -16.28 -15.25 2.47
CA THR A 207 -16.99 -14.65 3.61
C THR A 207 -17.02 -15.56 4.85
N ARG A 208 -16.60 -16.82 4.69
CA ARG A 208 -16.52 -17.83 5.75
C ARG A 208 -15.07 -18.18 6.05
N LEU A 209 -14.84 -18.67 7.27
CA LEU A 209 -13.55 -19.19 7.70
C LEU A 209 -13.13 -20.36 6.80
N PHE A 210 -11.83 -20.45 6.52
CA PHE A 210 -11.27 -21.66 5.94
C PHE A 210 -11.44 -22.84 6.91
N PRO A 211 -11.84 -24.04 6.42
CA PRO A 211 -11.87 -25.22 7.27
C PRO A 211 -10.48 -25.54 7.84
N PRO A 212 -10.37 -26.04 9.08
CA PRO A 212 -9.08 -26.40 9.67
C PRO A 212 -8.26 -27.33 8.76
N GLY A 213 -6.98 -27.03 8.58
CA GLY A 213 -6.05 -27.84 7.78
C GLY A 213 -6.16 -27.67 6.26
N THR A 214 -6.98 -26.74 5.76
CA THR A 214 -7.09 -26.47 4.31
C THR A 214 -6.03 -25.51 3.76
N THR A 215 -5.37 -24.76 4.64
CA THR A 215 -4.32 -23.81 4.29
C THR A 215 -2.97 -24.25 4.86
N SER A 216 -1.90 -24.01 4.11
CA SER A 216 -0.52 -24.33 4.48
C SER A 216 0.05 -23.42 5.58
N ILE A 217 -0.60 -22.29 5.82
CA ILE A 217 -0.31 -21.30 6.85
C ILE A 217 -1.59 -20.90 7.57
N ASP A 218 -1.47 -20.53 8.84
CA ASP A 218 -2.59 -20.10 9.65
C ASP A 218 -3.02 -18.68 9.29
N VAL A 219 -3.97 -18.56 8.37
CA VAL A 219 -4.55 -17.27 7.97
C VAL A 219 -5.54 -16.76 9.02
N GLU A 220 -6.38 -17.64 9.56
CA GLU A 220 -7.58 -17.24 10.32
C GLU A 220 -7.25 -16.63 11.69
N SER A 221 -6.18 -17.07 12.36
CA SER A 221 -5.80 -16.46 13.66
C SER A 221 -5.35 -15.01 13.56
N HIS A 222 -5.01 -14.54 12.36
CA HIS A 222 -4.57 -13.16 12.08
C HIS A 222 -5.71 -12.23 11.67
N LEU A 223 -6.88 -12.79 11.36
CA LEU A 223 -8.08 -12.06 10.95
C LEU A 223 -8.91 -11.64 12.18
N ARG A 224 -9.58 -10.49 12.09
CA ARG A 224 -10.22 -9.84 13.25
C ARG A 224 -11.72 -9.60 13.12
N GLY A 225 -12.35 -10.16 12.08
CA GLY A 225 -13.71 -9.83 11.67
C GLY A 225 -13.82 -8.48 10.95
N ALA A 226 -12.74 -8.00 10.33
CA ALA A 226 -12.78 -6.74 9.59
C ALA A 226 -13.47 -6.91 8.23
N ILE A 227 -14.01 -5.80 7.68
CA ILE A 227 -14.70 -5.80 6.39
C ILE A 227 -13.84 -6.28 5.22
N TYR A 228 -12.51 -6.20 5.36
CA TYR A 228 -11.54 -6.64 4.35
C TYR A 228 -11.04 -8.09 4.57
N ASP A 229 -11.42 -8.77 5.65
CA ASP A 229 -10.95 -10.14 5.91
C ASP A 229 -11.29 -11.12 4.77
N PRO A 230 -12.48 -11.07 4.13
CA PRO A 230 -12.75 -11.87 2.94
C PRO A 230 -11.80 -11.58 1.78
N TYR A 231 -11.35 -10.33 1.65
CA TYR A 231 -10.38 -9.94 0.64
C TYR A 231 -9.00 -10.51 0.95
N VAL A 232 -8.54 -10.43 2.21
CA VAL A 232 -7.28 -11.07 2.65
C VAL A 232 -7.34 -12.58 2.40
N ARG A 233 -8.42 -13.26 2.78
CA ARG A 233 -8.60 -14.70 2.50
C ARG A 233 -8.42 -15.01 1.02
N ARG A 234 -9.05 -14.22 0.15
CA ARG A 234 -8.94 -14.39 -1.30
C ARG A 234 -7.52 -14.17 -1.81
N VAL A 235 -6.84 -13.11 -1.36
CA VAL A 235 -5.43 -12.84 -1.73
C VAL A 235 -4.53 -13.98 -1.27
N MET A 236 -4.70 -14.50 -0.05
CA MET A 236 -3.92 -15.63 0.43
C MET A 236 -4.21 -16.92 -0.36
N PHE A 237 -5.48 -17.20 -0.65
CA PHE A 237 -5.88 -18.46 -1.29
C PHE A 237 -5.59 -18.48 -2.79
N GLU A 238 -6.13 -17.53 -3.56
CA GLU A 238 -5.94 -17.49 -5.03
C GLU A 238 -4.63 -16.81 -5.44
N GLY A 239 -4.19 -15.81 -4.67
CA GLY A 239 -2.96 -15.06 -4.98
C GLY A 239 -1.72 -15.83 -4.53
N MET A 240 -1.58 -16.02 -3.22
CA MET A 240 -0.41 -16.66 -2.63
C MET A 240 -0.42 -18.19 -2.74
N GLY A 241 -1.56 -18.80 -3.02
CA GLY A 241 -1.64 -20.26 -3.19
C GLY A 241 -1.50 -21.03 -1.89
N VAL A 242 -1.99 -20.49 -0.76
CA VAL A 242 -1.87 -21.18 0.53
C VAL A 242 -2.76 -22.43 0.62
N GLY A 243 -3.72 -22.61 -0.30
CA GLY A 243 -4.56 -23.79 -0.37
C GLY A 243 -3.91 -24.96 -1.10
N SER A 244 -4.72 -25.91 -1.58
CA SER A 244 -4.24 -27.05 -2.39
C SER A 244 -4.04 -26.73 -3.88
N VAL A 245 -4.26 -25.47 -4.28
CA VAL A 245 -4.17 -25.02 -5.67
C VAL A 245 -3.05 -23.99 -5.78
N SER A 246 -2.29 -24.07 -6.87
CA SER A 246 -1.22 -23.13 -7.18
C SER A 246 -1.76 -21.70 -7.22
N GLY A 247 -1.07 -20.81 -6.51
CA GLY A 247 -1.41 -19.39 -6.44
C GLY A 247 -0.94 -18.63 -7.67
N ARG A 248 -1.64 -17.54 -8.01
CA ARG A 248 -1.26 -16.63 -9.10
C ARG A 248 0.18 -16.12 -8.98
N TYR A 249 0.69 -15.98 -7.77
CA TYR A 249 2.01 -15.43 -7.48
C TYR A 249 3.04 -16.47 -7.05
N GLU A 250 2.69 -17.76 -7.01
CA GLU A 250 3.49 -18.81 -6.37
C GLU A 250 4.94 -18.87 -6.89
N LYS A 251 5.14 -18.60 -8.18
CA LYS A 251 6.47 -18.61 -8.81
C LYS A 251 7.28 -17.32 -8.56
N ASP A 252 6.59 -16.21 -8.31
CA ASP A 252 7.20 -14.88 -8.23
C ASP A 252 7.52 -14.46 -6.80
N TYR A 253 6.69 -14.88 -5.83
CA TYR A 253 6.72 -14.27 -4.50
C TYR A 253 8.02 -14.53 -3.72
N LEU A 254 8.73 -15.62 -4.01
CA LEU A 254 10.06 -15.88 -3.45
C LEU A 254 11.09 -14.83 -3.88
N ASN A 255 10.94 -14.31 -5.11
CA ASN A 255 11.83 -13.29 -5.64
C ASN A 255 11.46 -11.88 -5.15
N TRP A 256 10.29 -11.68 -4.54
CA TRP A 256 9.88 -10.38 -4.01
C TRP A 256 10.77 -9.89 -2.87
N LEU A 257 11.39 -10.82 -2.14
CA LEU A 257 12.35 -10.53 -1.08
C LEU A 257 13.78 -10.32 -1.60
N SER A 258 14.04 -10.66 -2.87
CA SER A 258 15.39 -10.55 -3.41
C SER A 258 15.80 -9.10 -3.57
N CYS A 259 16.98 -8.78 -3.06
CA CYS A 259 17.68 -7.53 -3.34
C CYS A 259 18.73 -7.80 -4.43
N PRO A 260 18.79 -6.99 -5.50
CA PRO A 260 19.90 -7.10 -6.44
C PRO A 260 21.20 -6.82 -5.67
N ALA A 261 22.24 -7.64 -5.92
CA ALA A 261 23.55 -7.38 -5.34
C ALA A 261 23.96 -5.94 -5.69
N VAL A 262 24.28 -5.14 -4.68
CA VAL A 262 24.83 -3.81 -4.91
C VAL A 262 26.11 -4.02 -5.71
N GLU A 263 26.13 -3.62 -6.99
CA GLU A 263 27.35 -3.67 -7.79
C GLU A 263 28.40 -2.91 -6.99
N THR A 264 29.42 -3.63 -6.50
CA THR A 264 30.54 -3.02 -5.80
C THR A 264 31.02 -1.89 -6.68
N GLN A 265 30.90 -0.65 -6.18
CA GLN A 265 31.27 0.55 -6.92
C GLN A 265 32.64 0.32 -7.55
N SER A 266 32.66 0.15 -8.88
CA SER A 266 33.89 0.02 -9.64
C SER A 266 34.80 1.21 -9.30
N VAL A 267 36.10 0.99 -9.17
CA VAL A 267 37.08 2.08 -8.97
C VAL A 267 36.89 3.19 -10.01
N TRP A 268 36.43 2.84 -11.21
CA TRP A 268 36.07 3.79 -12.26
C TRP A 268 34.83 4.63 -11.96
N ASN A 269 33.80 4.06 -11.32
CA ASN A 269 32.61 4.80 -10.88
C ASN A 269 32.97 5.78 -9.74
N THR A 270 33.83 5.34 -8.82
CA THR A 270 34.40 6.22 -7.77
C THR A 270 35.22 7.35 -8.39
N LEU A 271 36.09 7.06 -9.36
CA LEU A 271 36.87 8.07 -10.08
C LEU A 271 35.99 9.03 -10.88
N GLN A 272 34.95 8.55 -11.57
CA GLN A 272 34.00 9.42 -12.28
C GLN A 272 33.22 10.34 -11.34
N THR A 273 32.91 9.87 -10.13
CA THR A 273 32.29 10.67 -9.07
C THR A 273 33.28 11.72 -8.53
N VAL A 274 34.54 11.33 -8.28
CA VAL A 274 35.62 12.24 -7.84
C VAL A 274 35.97 13.29 -8.90
N PHE A 275 35.91 12.94 -10.18
CA PHE A 275 36.13 13.86 -11.30
C PHE A 275 34.89 14.68 -11.67
N GLY A 276 33.76 14.51 -10.95
CA GLY A 276 32.52 15.25 -11.23
C GLY A 276 31.87 14.93 -12.57
N LEU A 277 32.22 13.78 -13.17
CA LEU A 277 31.74 13.34 -14.48
C LEU A 277 30.45 12.50 -14.38
N HIS A 278 30.14 11.94 -13.21
CA HIS A 278 28.86 11.30 -12.93
C HIS A 278 28.09 12.07 -11.85
N GLN A 279 26.96 12.65 -12.24
CA GLN A 279 26.02 13.33 -11.34
C GLN A 279 24.73 12.52 -11.19
N LEU A 280 24.83 11.20 -11.22
CA LEU A 280 23.75 10.34 -10.69
C LEU A 280 24.07 10.17 -9.21
N GLY A 281 23.18 10.66 -8.34
CA GLY A 281 23.27 10.39 -6.92
C GLY A 281 23.37 8.88 -6.70
N ASP A 282 24.22 8.46 -5.76
CA ASP A 282 24.28 7.08 -5.30
C ASP A 282 22.93 6.74 -4.64
N GLU A 283 21.92 6.38 -5.44
CA GLU A 283 20.59 6.02 -4.96
C GLU A 283 20.56 4.58 -4.42
N SER A 284 21.60 3.79 -4.72
CA SER A 284 21.89 2.54 -4.00
C SER A 284 22.23 2.77 -2.53
N ARG A 285 22.46 4.02 -2.07
CA ARG A 285 22.70 4.33 -0.65
C ARG A 285 21.58 3.90 0.29
N TRP A 286 20.35 3.75 -0.22
CA TRP A 286 19.23 3.25 0.60
C TRP A 286 19.15 1.73 0.64
N ASP A 287 19.89 1.06 -0.23
CA ASP A 287 19.86 -0.39 -0.38
C ASP A 287 21.04 -1.04 0.36
N ASP A 288 20.83 -2.26 0.82
CA ASP A 288 21.85 -3.21 1.27
C ASP A 288 21.37 -4.65 0.99
N ASP A 289 22.10 -5.65 1.49
CA ASP A 289 21.82 -7.06 1.22
C ASP A 289 20.44 -7.52 1.72
N MET A 290 19.86 -6.84 2.71
CA MET A 290 18.60 -7.22 3.34
C MET A 290 17.46 -6.23 3.06
N LEU A 291 17.78 -4.94 2.94
CA LEU A 291 16.82 -3.85 2.77
C LEU A 291 17.14 -3.10 1.49
N CYS A 292 16.28 -3.21 0.46
CA CYS A 292 16.50 -2.55 -0.83
C CYS A 292 15.28 -1.75 -1.34
N PRO A 293 14.83 -0.71 -0.61
CA PRO A 293 13.68 0.10 -0.98
C PRO A 293 13.84 0.76 -2.35
N PHE A 294 15.05 1.16 -2.76
CA PHE A 294 15.27 1.76 -4.08
C PHE A 294 15.06 0.74 -5.19
N ALA A 295 15.69 -0.45 -5.10
CA ALA A 295 15.48 -1.52 -6.08
C ALA A 295 14.00 -1.92 -6.20
N TRP A 296 13.31 -2.07 -5.07
CA TRP A 296 11.90 -2.40 -5.03
C TRP A 296 11.01 -1.33 -5.65
N ALA A 297 11.21 -0.06 -5.29
CA ALA A 297 10.43 1.03 -5.87
C ALA A 297 10.73 1.24 -7.35
N LYS A 298 12.00 1.10 -7.78
CA LYS A 298 12.41 1.16 -9.19
C LYS A 298 11.73 0.09 -10.04
N GLN A 299 11.50 -1.10 -9.49
CA GLN A 299 10.77 -2.17 -10.18
C GLN A 299 9.28 -1.82 -10.37
N LEU A 300 8.69 -1.09 -9.42
CA LEU A 300 7.27 -0.75 -9.44
C LEU A 300 6.96 0.51 -10.24
N HIS A 301 7.92 1.45 -10.34
CA HIS A 301 7.74 2.72 -11.04
C HIS A 301 7.21 2.62 -12.49
N PRO A 302 7.68 1.68 -13.35
CA PRO A 302 7.21 1.57 -14.73
C PRO A 302 5.70 1.37 -14.86
N LEU A 303 5.05 0.80 -13.82
CA LEU A 303 3.60 0.66 -13.79
C LEU A 303 2.87 2.01 -13.92
N ASN A 304 3.52 3.11 -13.51
CA ASN A 304 2.99 4.45 -13.70
C ASN A 304 2.74 4.77 -15.18
N CYS A 305 3.64 4.35 -16.08
CA CYS A 305 3.47 4.56 -17.51
C CYS A 305 2.66 3.47 -18.20
N ASP A 306 2.80 2.22 -17.75
CA ASP A 306 2.20 1.07 -18.43
C ASP A 306 0.68 0.95 -18.21
N LEU A 307 0.19 1.48 -17.08
CA LEU A 307 -1.20 1.26 -16.65
C LEU A 307 -1.80 2.38 -15.80
N VAL A 308 -1.07 2.88 -14.81
CA VAL A 308 -1.66 3.76 -13.77
C VAL A 308 -2.09 5.10 -14.35
N TRP A 309 -1.28 5.70 -15.22
CA TRP A 309 -1.61 6.97 -15.87
C TRP A 309 -2.19 6.73 -17.26
N PRO A 310 -3.52 6.82 -17.44
CA PRO A 310 -4.12 6.67 -18.76
C PRO A 310 -3.66 7.83 -19.67
N PRO A 311 -3.13 7.56 -20.88
CA PRO A 311 -2.69 8.60 -21.80
C PRO A 311 -3.81 9.58 -22.20
N GLU A 312 -5.07 9.14 -22.12
CA GLU A 312 -6.25 9.95 -22.42
C GLU A 312 -6.35 11.20 -21.53
N LEU A 313 -5.75 11.21 -20.33
CA LEU A 313 -5.68 12.41 -19.49
C LEU A 313 -4.91 13.55 -20.14
N ASP A 314 -3.98 13.23 -21.03
CA ASP A 314 -3.14 14.17 -21.76
C ASP A 314 -3.70 14.50 -23.16
N GLU A 315 -4.90 14.01 -23.49
CA GLU A 315 -5.56 14.22 -24.78
C GLU A 315 -6.86 15.05 -24.63
N PRO A 316 -7.23 15.87 -25.63
CA PRO A 316 -8.55 16.50 -25.66
C PRO A 316 -9.67 15.42 -25.64
N PRO A 317 -10.79 15.65 -24.92
CA PRO A 317 -11.20 16.88 -24.25
C PRO A 317 -10.70 17.04 -22.80
N TYR A 318 -9.91 16.11 -22.28
CA TYR A 318 -9.52 16.08 -20.86
C TYR A 318 -8.28 16.94 -20.57
N LYS A 319 -7.38 17.09 -21.55
CA LYS A 319 -6.24 18.00 -21.48
C LYS A 319 -6.71 19.46 -21.36
N ASN A 320 -6.45 20.11 -20.24
CA ASN A 320 -6.72 21.54 -19.97
C ASN A 320 -8.21 21.99 -20.00
N THR A 321 -9.09 21.41 -19.17
CA THR A 321 -10.36 22.07 -18.81
C THR A 321 -10.20 22.98 -17.58
N GLY A 322 -9.29 23.96 -17.71
CA GLY A 322 -9.30 25.19 -16.89
C GLY A 322 -10.34 26.20 -17.36
N GLU A 323 -10.97 25.99 -18.53
CA GLU A 323 -12.06 26.80 -19.04
C GLU A 323 -13.20 25.91 -19.56
N VAL A 324 -14.41 26.31 -19.18
CA VAL A 324 -15.69 25.66 -19.45
C VAL A 324 -15.90 25.48 -20.96
N ALA A 325 -15.83 24.25 -21.45
CA ALA A 325 -16.38 23.89 -22.75
C ALA A 325 -17.61 22.99 -22.56
N ARG A 326 -18.78 23.61 -22.36
CA ARG A 326 -20.06 22.97 -22.67
C ARG A 326 -20.11 22.80 -24.19
N SER A 327 -19.69 21.63 -24.68
CA SER A 327 -20.03 21.21 -26.04
C SER A 327 -21.06 20.09 -25.95
N SER A 328 -22.17 20.30 -26.66
CA SER A 328 -23.27 19.35 -26.83
C SER A 328 -22.77 18.09 -27.50
N VAL A 329 -22.75 16.97 -26.77
CA VAL A 329 -22.43 15.66 -27.35
C VAL A 329 -23.73 15.02 -27.84
N GLU A 330 -23.72 14.66 -29.12
CA GLU A 330 -24.75 13.92 -29.84
C GLU A 330 -24.92 12.51 -29.23
N GLU A 331 -26.18 12.13 -29.03
CA GLU A 331 -26.59 10.93 -28.32
C GLU A 331 -26.41 9.68 -29.21
N THR A 332 -25.24 9.03 -29.15
CA THR A 332 -25.10 7.66 -29.66
C THR A 332 -25.43 6.66 -28.56
N ALA A 333 -26.48 5.87 -28.81
CA ALA A 333 -27.00 4.84 -27.93
C ALA A 333 -25.95 3.75 -27.64
N VAL A 334 -25.34 3.82 -26.45
CA VAL A 334 -24.65 2.70 -25.80
C VAL A 334 -25.33 2.49 -24.46
N THR A 335 -25.57 1.23 -24.10
CA THR A 335 -26.39 0.75 -22.97
C THR A 335 -25.83 1.07 -21.56
N SER A 336 -24.95 2.04 -21.43
CA SER A 336 -24.40 2.55 -20.17
C SER A 336 -25.23 3.73 -19.65
N ARG A 337 -25.37 3.85 -18.32
CA ARG A 337 -25.96 5.04 -17.71
C ARG A 337 -25.23 6.30 -18.23
N PRO A 338 -25.92 7.42 -18.51
CA PRO A 338 -25.26 8.64 -18.96
C PRO A 338 -24.19 9.06 -17.94
N ASN A 339 -22.96 9.31 -18.40
CA ASN A 339 -21.91 9.83 -17.52
C ASN A 339 -22.34 11.23 -17.04
N PRO A 340 -22.53 11.45 -15.72
CA PRO A 340 -22.95 12.75 -15.20
C PRO A 340 -21.87 13.85 -15.36
N HIS A 341 -20.62 13.48 -15.67
CA HIS A 341 -19.48 14.37 -15.84
C HIS A 341 -18.69 14.02 -17.11
N PRO A 342 -19.20 14.35 -18.31
CA PRO A 342 -18.54 14.03 -19.58
C PRO A 342 -17.24 14.81 -19.81
N ASP A 343 -16.96 15.83 -19.00
CA ASP A 343 -15.74 16.63 -18.99
C ASP A 343 -14.57 15.95 -18.26
N LEU A 344 -14.82 14.86 -17.55
CA LEU A 344 -13.82 14.09 -16.81
C LEU A 344 -13.73 12.67 -17.34
N LEU A 345 -12.52 12.13 -17.38
CA LEU A 345 -12.27 10.77 -17.83
C LEU A 345 -12.87 9.78 -16.83
N GLU A 346 -13.77 8.91 -17.30
CA GLU A 346 -14.35 7.82 -16.51
C GLU A 346 -13.41 6.61 -16.54
N LEU A 347 -13.06 6.11 -15.34
CA LEU A 347 -12.09 5.04 -15.16
C LEU A 347 -12.69 3.72 -14.68
N ASP A 348 -13.98 3.65 -14.31
CA ASP A 348 -14.68 2.38 -14.09
C ASP A 348 -15.12 1.74 -15.42
N THR A 349 -14.13 1.50 -16.28
CA THR A 349 -14.30 0.91 -17.61
C THR A 349 -13.66 -0.48 -17.66
N PRO A 350 -14.08 -1.37 -18.58
CA PRO A 350 -13.38 -2.63 -18.85
C PRO A 350 -11.90 -2.43 -19.17
N GLU A 351 -11.56 -1.36 -19.89
CA GLU A 351 -10.22 -1.07 -20.38
C GLU A 351 -9.26 -0.63 -19.28
N TYR A 352 -9.76 0.11 -18.28
CA TYR A 352 -8.94 0.61 -17.17
C TYR A 352 -9.13 -0.22 -15.89
N ALA A 353 -10.23 -0.04 -15.17
CA ALA A 353 -10.49 -0.77 -13.91
C ALA A 353 -10.70 -2.27 -14.13
N GLY A 354 -11.28 -2.67 -15.27
CA GLY A 354 -11.41 -4.06 -15.67
C GLY A 354 -10.04 -4.72 -15.85
N ARG A 355 -9.14 -4.10 -16.61
CA ARG A 355 -7.76 -4.58 -16.78
C ARG A 355 -7.02 -4.72 -15.45
N ILE A 356 -7.07 -3.69 -14.58
CA ILE A 356 -6.45 -3.73 -13.24
C ILE A 356 -6.97 -4.93 -12.43
N ARG A 357 -8.28 -5.17 -12.47
CA ARG A 357 -8.95 -6.25 -11.76
C ARG A 357 -8.59 -7.63 -12.30
N ASP A 358 -8.54 -7.76 -13.61
CA ASP A 358 -8.34 -9.06 -14.28
C ASP A 358 -6.87 -9.49 -14.16
N GLU A 359 -5.94 -8.53 -14.22
CA GLU A 359 -4.50 -8.74 -13.99
C GLU A 359 -4.12 -8.80 -12.50
N TRP A 360 -5.06 -8.57 -11.57
CA TRP A 360 -4.83 -8.59 -10.10
C TRP A 360 -3.71 -7.64 -9.65
N VAL A 361 -3.62 -6.47 -10.28
CA VAL A 361 -2.49 -5.54 -10.06
C VAL A 361 -2.47 -5.05 -8.62
N VAL A 362 -3.60 -4.57 -8.12
CA VAL A 362 -3.72 -4.03 -6.76
C VAL A 362 -3.49 -5.12 -5.71
N GLU A 363 -4.09 -6.30 -5.88
CA GLU A 363 -3.86 -7.48 -5.03
C GLU A 363 -2.37 -7.86 -4.96
N ARG A 364 -1.69 -7.87 -6.11
CA ARG A 364 -0.26 -8.23 -6.22
C ARG A 364 0.61 -7.24 -5.47
N LEU A 365 0.34 -5.95 -5.59
CA LEU A 365 1.07 -4.89 -4.90
C LEU A 365 0.90 -4.98 -3.38
N MET A 366 -0.32 -5.24 -2.87
CA MET A 366 -0.50 -5.43 -1.42
C MET A 366 0.21 -6.67 -0.90
N ALA A 367 0.10 -7.77 -1.64
CA ALA A 367 0.74 -9.03 -1.28
C ALA A 367 2.26 -8.86 -1.24
N MET A 368 2.82 -8.18 -2.24
CA MET A 368 4.25 -7.87 -2.31
C MET A 368 4.72 -6.99 -1.14
N ALA A 369 3.96 -5.94 -0.81
CA ALA A 369 4.24 -5.09 0.34
C ALA A 369 4.23 -5.88 1.66
N GLY A 370 3.21 -6.73 1.85
CA GLY A 370 3.06 -7.55 3.04
C GLY A 370 4.18 -8.58 3.18
N VAL A 371 4.54 -9.26 2.10
CA VAL A 371 5.64 -10.24 2.08
C VAL A 371 6.98 -9.56 2.38
N ARG A 372 7.28 -8.41 1.74
CA ARG A 372 8.51 -7.65 2.00
C ARG A 372 8.59 -7.16 3.45
N LEU A 373 7.49 -6.63 3.98
CA LEU A 373 7.41 -6.23 5.39
C LEU A 373 7.63 -7.42 6.33
N ALA A 374 7.02 -8.58 6.07
CA ALA A 374 7.24 -9.78 6.87
C ALA A 374 8.69 -10.28 6.80
N GLY A 375 9.29 -10.27 5.61
CA GLY A 375 10.69 -10.64 5.40
C GLY A 375 11.64 -9.76 6.20
N LEU A 376 11.44 -8.43 6.17
CA LEU A 376 12.22 -7.48 6.96
C LEU A 376 12.07 -7.73 8.47
N LEU A 377 10.82 -7.80 8.97
CA LEU A 377 10.58 -8.01 10.40
C LEU A 377 11.12 -9.35 10.90
N ASN A 378 10.99 -10.41 10.10
CA ASN A 378 11.58 -11.71 10.40
C ASN A 378 13.10 -11.62 10.42
N GLY A 379 13.76 -10.97 9.46
CA GLY A 379 15.22 -10.83 9.48
C GLY A 379 15.73 -9.99 10.66
N LEU A 380 14.95 -9.00 11.13
CA LEU A 380 15.33 -8.15 12.26
C LEU A 380 15.14 -8.81 13.62
N PHE A 381 14.05 -9.55 13.82
CA PHE A 381 13.63 -9.97 15.17
C PHE A 381 13.51 -11.49 15.36
N MET A 382 13.74 -12.30 14.32
CA MET A 382 13.73 -13.76 14.47
C MET A 382 14.98 -14.23 15.23
N ASN A 383 14.78 -15.15 16.17
CA ASN A 383 15.87 -15.78 16.89
C ASN A 383 16.79 -16.57 15.93
N PRO A 384 18.13 -16.42 16.00
CA PRO A 384 19.09 -17.19 15.21
C PRO A 384 18.91 -18.71 15.24
N GLU A 385 18.43 -19.29 16.34
CA GLU A 385 18.15 -20.74 16.44
C GLU A 385 16.92 -21.14 15.62
N ALA A 386 15.87 -20.33 15.64
CA ALA A 386 14.67 -20.54 14.82
C ALA A 386 14.96 -20.38 13.31
N PHE A 387 15.89 -19.49 12.95
CA PHE A 387 16.36 -19.36 11.56
C PHE A 387 16.99 -20.65 11.04
N LYS A 388 17.80 -21.32 11.88
CA LYS A 388 18.43 -22.62 11.54
C LYS A 388 17.40 -23.74 11.41
N GLU A 389 16.42 -23.81 12.29
CA GLU A 389 15.33 -24.80 12.20
C GLU A 389 14.44 -24.59 10.98
N GLY A 390 14.12 -23.34 10.64
CA GLY A 390 13.37 -22.98 9.43
C GLY A 390 14.08 -23.41 8.14
N LEU A 391 15.40 -23.21 8.06
CA LEU A 391 16.25 -23.68 6.96
C LEU A 391 16.21 -25.22 6.83
N ILE A 392 16.35 -25.95 7.94
CA ILE A 392 16.34 -27.42 7.94
C ILE A 392 14.96 -27.96 7.50
N ASN A 393 13.86 -27.37 7.97
CA ASN A 393 12.52 -27.79 7.62
C ASN A 393 12.12 -27.41 6.18
N GLY A 394 12.59 -26.26 5.68
CA GLY A 394 12.40 -25.84 4.28
C GLY A 394 13.12 -26.76 3.29
N LEU A 395 14.33 -27.22 3.62
CA LEU A 395 15.07 -28.21 2.82
C LEU A 395 14.37 -29.57 2.80
N ARG A 396 13.78 -30.00 3.92
CA ARG A 396 13.00 -31.25 3.99
C ARG A 396 11.72 -31.20 3.16
N LYS A 397 11.01 -30.07 3.14
CA LYS A 397 9.79 -29.89 2.32
C LYS A 397 10.05 -29.83 0.81
N LYS A 398 11.27 -29.49 0.36
CA LYS A 398 11.66 -29.55 -1.06
C LYS A 398 12.15 -30.93 -1.51
N ALA A 399 12.41 -31.84 -0.56
CA ALA A 399 12.92 -33.20 -0.82
C ALA A 399 11.82 -34.28 -0.79
N MET A 400 10.57 -33.89 -0.52
CA MET A 400 9.34 -34.66 -0.68
C MET A 400 8.52 -34.03 -1.79
#